data_AF-A0A5F0V3M6-F1
#
_entry.id   AF-A0A5F0V3M6-F1
#
_cell.length_a   1.000
_cell.length_b   1.000
_cell.length_c   1.000
_cell.angle_alpha   90.00
_cell.angle_beta   90.00
_cell.angle_gamma   90.00
#
_symmetry.space_group_name_H-M   'P 1'
#
loop_
_entity.id
_entity.type
_entity.pdbx_description
1 polymer ?
#
loop_
_entity_poly.entity_id
_entity_poly.type
_entity_poly.pdbx_seq_one_letter_code
_entity_poly.pdbx_strand_id
1 'polypeptide(L)' 'MREWLIRQREKNGLTQDQVAKESEIERTYYNMIERGKRRPSVEVAKRIGKVLQFDWTYFFSIEGNKTTQKDKPS' A
#
# COMPACT_ATOMS: atom_id res chain seq x y z
N MET A 1 -7.25 -3.95 9.18
CA MET A 1 -7.29 -3.47 7.79
C MET A 1 -6.31 -2.30 7.70
N ARG A 2 -5.48 -2.22 6.67
CA ARG A 2 -4.50 -1.16 6.44
C ARG A 2 -5.20 0.02 5.79
N GLU A 3 -5.93 0.79 6.59
CA GLU A 3 -6.69 1.97 6.13
C GLU A 3 -5.84 2.94 5.32
N TRP A 4 -4.57 3.09 5.69
CA TRP A 4 -3.63 3.95 4.97
C TRP A 4 -3.39 3.46 3.52
N LEU A 5 -3.33 2.15 3.29
CA LEU A 5 -3.07 1.59 1.97
C LEU A 5 -4.28 1.77 1.05
N ILE A 6 -5.48 1.55 1.60
CA ILE A 6 -6.75 1.77 0.91
C ILE A 6 -6.87 3.24 0.49
N ARG A 7 -6.62 4.17 1.41
CA ARG A 7 -6.65 5.62 1.11
C ARG A 7 -5.63 6.02 0.04
N GLN A 8 -4.42 5.46 0.06
CA GLN A 8 -3.44 5.73 -1.00
C GLN A 8 -3.92 5.21 -2.35
N ARG A 9 -4.48 3.99 -2.39
CA ARG A 9 -5.05 3.43 -3.62
C ARG A 9 -6.18 4.30 -4.17
N GLU A 10 -7.11 4.71 -3.31
CA GLU A 10 -8.24 5.57 -3.70
C GLU A 10 -7.78 6.97 -4.15
N LYS A 11 -6.76 7.55 -3.50
CA LYS A 11 -6.15 8.82 -3.92
C LYS A 11 -5.55 8.74 -5.32
N ASN A 12 -5.04 7.58 -5.71
CA ASN A 12 -4.54 7.32 -7.06
C ASN A 12 -5.66 6.93 -8.06
N GLY A 13 -6.91 6.81 -7.62
CA GLY A 13 -8.03 6.40 -8.48
C GLY A 13 -7.94 4.95 -8.98
N LEU A 14 -7.17 4.10 -8.30
CA LEU A 14 -6.92 2.72 -8.74
C LEU A 14 -7.82 1.72 -8.02
N THR A 15 -8.20 0.67 -8.74
CA THR A 15 -8.86 -0.52 -8.16
C THR A 15 -7.82 -1.50 -7.60
N GLN A 16 -8.25 -2.42 -6.74
CA GLN A 16 -7.38 -3.50 -6.24
C GLN A 16 -6.77 -4.32 -7.38
N ASP A 17 -7.52 -4.52 -8.47
CA ASP A 17 -7.08 -5.28 -9.64
C ASP A 17 -5.97 -4.55 -10.40
N GLN A 18 -6.12 -3.24 -10.63
CA GLN A 18 -5.10 -2.41 -11.27
C GLN A 18 -3.80 -2.40 -10.46
N VAL A 19 -3.87 -2.15 -9.15
CA VAL A 19 -2.66 -2.15 -8.31
C VAL A 19 -1.97 -3.52 -8.32
N ALA A 20 -2.76 -4.60 -8.27
CA ALA A 20 -2.21 -5.96 -8.32
C ALA A 20 -1.53 -6.24 -9.65
N LYS A 21 -2.18 -5.90 -10.77
CA LYS A 21 -1.64 -6.06 -12.12
C LYS A 21 -0.36 -5.25 -12.32
N GLU A 22 -0.36 -3.97 -11.93
CA GLU A 22 0.80 -3.08 -12.06
C GLU A 22 1.94 -3.44 -11.10
N SER A 23 1.63 -4.07 -9.97
CA SER A 23 2.63 -4.58 -9.03
C SER A 23 3.04 -6.03 -9.32
N GLU A 24 2.54 -6.62 -10.41
CA GLU A 24 2.77 -8.00 -10.83
C GLU A 24 2.54 -9.02 -9.69
N ILE A 25 1.37 -8.91 -9.05
CA ILE A 25 0.89 -9.81 -8.01
C ILE A 25 -0.57 -10.20 -8.24
N GLU A 26 -1.01 -11.26 -7.56
CA GLU A 26 -2.40 -11.68 -7.56
C GLU A 26 -3.31 -10.66 -6.85
N ARG A 27 -4.49 -10.37 -7.43
CA ARG A 27 -5.50 -9.49 -6.81
C ARG A 27 -5.87 -9.95 -5.40
N THR A 28 -6.03 -11.27 -5.21
CA THR A 28 -6.33 -11.86 -3.89
C THR A 28 -5.21 -11.63 -2.89
N TYR A 29 -3.95 -11.65 -3.34
CA TYR A 29 -2.80 -11.35 -2.49
C TYR A 29 -2.80 -9.88 -2.07
N TYR A 30 -3.05 -8.95 -3.00
CA TYR A 30 -3.21 -7.53 -2.68
C TYR A 30 -4.35 -7.27 -1.67
N ASN A 31 -5.51 -7.89 -1.86
CA ASN A 31 -6.62 -7.83 -0.90
C ASN A 31 -6.20 -8.34 0.50
N MET A 32 -5.43 -9.43 0.58
CA MET A 32 -4.90 -9.92 1.86
C MET A 32 -3.94 -8.92 2.52
N ILE A 33 -3.16 -8.16 1.74
CA ILE A 33 -2.28 -7.10 2.24
C ILE A 33 -3.11 -5.94 2.81
N GLU A 34 -4.11 -5.45 2.08
CA GLU A 34 -5.04 -4.41 2.54
C GLU A 34 -5.78 -4.84 3.81
N ARG A 35 -6.17 -6.11 3.92
CA ARG A 35 -6.82 -6.61 5.14
C ARG A 35 -5.85 -6.78 6.32
N GLY A 36 -4.54 -6.69 6.09
CA GLY A 36 -3.50 -6.94 7.09
C GLY A 36 -3.24 -8.43 7.35
N LYS A 37 -3.84 -9.33 6.56
CA LYS A 37 -3.66 -10.79 6.68
C LYS A 37 -2.31 -11.27 6.17
N ARG A 38 -1.69 -10.51 5.25
CA ARG A 38 -0.36 -10.77 4.71
C ARG A 38 0.53 -9.54 4.81
N ARG A 39 1.82 -9.79 4.99
CA ARG A 39 2.88 -8.80 4.79
C ARG A 39 3.51 -9.08 3.42
N PRO A 40 3.61 -8.08 2.52
CA PRO A 40 4.33 -8.25 1.26
C PRO A 40 5.82 -8.51 1.52
N SER A 41 6.50 -9.18 0.58
CA SER A 41 7.96 -9.18 0.57
C SER A 41 8.49 -7.77 0.28
N VAL A 42 9.78 -7.52 0.56
CA VAL A 42 10.42 -6.22 0.26
C VAL A 42 10.26 -5.85 -1.23
N GLU A 43 10.41 -6.83 -2.11
CA GLU A 43 10.26 -6.62 -3.55
C GLU A 43 8.82 -6.24 -3.94
N VAL A 44 7.81 -6.94 -3.41
CA VAL A 44 6.41 -6.60 -3.65
C VAL A 44 6.07 -5.24 -3.05
N ALA A 45 6.56 -4.95 -1.84
CA ALA A 45 6.36 -3.67 -1.18
C ALA A 45 6.89 -2.52 -2.03
N LYS A 46 8.10 -2.66 -2.60
CA LYS A 46 8.70 -1.67 -3.51
C LYS A 46 7.85 -1.46 -4.77
N ARG A 47 7.35 -2.53 -5.38
CA ARG A 47 6.47 -2.46 -6.55
C ARG A 47 5.17 -1.72 -6.22
N ILE A 48 4.48 -2.10 -5.14
CA ILE A 48 3.25 -1.43 -4.70
C ILE A 48 3.51 0.05 -4.36
N GLY A 49 4.62 0.34 -3.66
CA GLY A 49 5.01 1.71 -3.33
C GLY A 49 5.24 2.57 -4.58
N LYS A 50 5.85 1.99 -5.62
CA LYS A 50 6.05 2.66 -6.92
C LYS A 50 4.72 2.96 -7.62
N VAL A 51 3.79 1.99 -7.66
CA VAL A 51 2.47 2.13 -8.31
C VAL A 51 1.61 3.18 -7.59
N LEU A 52 1.60 3.14 -6.27
CA LEU A 52 0.76 4.01 -5.43
C LEU A 52 1.47 5.30 -4.98
N GLN A 53 2.69 5.53 -5.46
CA GLN A 53 3.50 6.72 -5.17
C GLN A 53 3.72 7.01 -3.68
N PHE A 54 4.01 5.97 -2.89
CA PHE A 54 4.37 6.11 -1.47
C PHE A 54 5.63 5.31 -1.10
N ASP A 55 6.21 5.63 0.05
CA ASP A 55 7.39 4.91 0.53
C ASP A 55 7.03 3.50 1.02
N TRP A 56 7.53 2.48 0.33
CA TRP A 56 7.28 1.07 0.62
C TRP A 56 7.68 0.67 2.06
N THR A 57 8.57 1.40 2.72
CA THR A 57 8.97 1.14 4.10
C THR A 57 7.80 1.24 5.09
N TYR A 58 6.71 1.91 4.72
CA TYR A 58 5.46 1.94 5.50
C TYR A 58 4.86 0.55 5.74
N PHE A 59 5.17 -0.44 4.89
CA PHE A 59 4.76 -1.83 5.15
C PHE A 59 5.45 -2.46 6.36
N PHE A 60 6.63 -1.94 6.72
CA PHE A 60 7.55 -2.50 7.73
C PHE A 60 7.77 -1.57 8.92
N SER A 61 7.36 -0.31 8.84
CA SER A 61 7.35 0.58 10.00
C SER A 61 6.49 -0.05 11.10
N ILE A 62 7.08 -0.25 12.28
CA ILE A 62 6.39 -0.81 13.43
C ILE A 62 5.30 0.20 13.82
N GLU A 63 4.04 -0.26 13.89
CA GLU A 63 2.90 0.54 14.32
C GLU A 63 3.05 0.99 15.79
N GLY A 64 3.92 1.97 16.03
CA GLY A 64 3.90 2.81 17.21
C GLY A 64 2.90 3.93 16.96
N ASN A 65 1.63 3.66 17.29
CA ASN A 65 0.54 4.61 17.56
C ASN A 65 0.31 5.79 16.58
N LYS A 66 -0.92 5.84 16.04
CA LYS A 66 -1.67 7.05 15.61
C LYS A 66 -0.83 8.32 15.39
N THR A 67 -0.52 8.67 14.14
CA THR A 67 -0.58 10.08 13.75
C THR A 67 -0.72 10.24 12.24
N THR A 68 -1.86 10.79 11.84
CA THR A 68 -1.97 11.73 10.72
C THR A 68 -0.84 12.75 10.78
N GLN A 69 -0.20 13.03 9.64
CA GLN A 69 0.61 14.23 9.27
C GLN A 69 1.65 13.80 8.21
N LYS A 70 1.86 14.45 7.07
CA LYS A 70 1.43 15.74 6.49
C LYS A 70 1.47 15.61 4.97
N ASP A 71 0.56 16.33 4.31
CA ASP A 71 0.74 16.84 2.96
C ASP A 71 2.19 17.29 2.71
N LYS A 72 2.78 16.85 1.60
CA LYS A 72 3.94 17.54 1.02
C LYS A 72 3.38 18.74 0.26
N PRO A 73 3.61 20.00 0.69
CA PRO A 73 3.33 21.13 -0.16
C PRO A 73 4.38 21.18 -1.30
N SER A 74 3.93 21.78 -2.41
CA SER A 74 4.65 22.10 -3.65
C SER A 74 6.09 22.58 -3.49
#